data_AF-A0A162KV79-F1
#
_entry.id   AF-A0A162KV79-F1
#
_cell.length_a   1.000
_cell.length_b   1.000
_cell.length_c   1.000
_cell.angle_alpha   90.00
_cell.angle_beta   90.00
_cell.angle_gamma   90.00
#
_symmetry.space_group_name_H-M   'P 1'
#
loop_
_entity.id
_entity.type
_entity.pdbx_description
1 polymer ?
#
loop_
_entity_poly.entity_id
_entity_poly.type
_entity_poly.pdbx_seq_one_letter_code
_entity_poly.pdbx_strand_id
1 'polypeptide(L)'
;MYSSALNHGPPTLANGLLNGTNTWTRNGATLGKRLAVPVNTGESYRIRLINGAIDTHFKFTIDNHTMTVIAADFVPIVPYQTTVLDIAMGQRYDIVVEADQASLASNFWMRAIPQSSCSSNANADDIRGIMYYGTEPNTPSTTCYDYKDACVDEPMARLVPNLHLDAGEQDHSDDEVVGLNRAEGVFLWTMHSVSFNASWTNPTLLQMHNNNAIASFATQDHVIQLDEANKWEYLIIHSTIPVPHPIHLHGHDFYILAQGNGPYDSSAAVKLFNPPRRDVAVIPASGHLVIAFKTDNPGAWLVHCHIGWHTDMGLALQFVEQYGVARELVDYDRLNRTCKAWNDYAAAEGVVQYKYDDGI
;
A
#
# COMPACT_ATOMS: atom_id res chain seq x y z
N MET A 1 17.19 5.93 11.75
CA MET A 1 16.05 6.40 10.96
C MET A 1 14.76 6.20 11.73
N TYR A 2 14.48 4.97 12.18
CA TYR A 2 13.31 4.64 13.01
C TYR A 2 13.06 5.59 14.20
N SER A 3 14.01 5.72 15.13
CA SER A 3 13.88 6.64 16.28
C SER A 3 13.70 8.10 15.90
N SER A 4 14.19 8.52 14.72
CA SER A 4 13.94 9.86 14.19
C SER A 4 12.52 9.98 13.69
N ALA A 5 12.00 8.97 12.99
CA ALA A 5 10.63 8.92 12.48
C ALA A 5 9.62 9.08 13.62
N LEU A 6 9.80 8.29 14.69
CA LEU A 6 8.95 8.33 15.88
C LEU A 6 8.85 9.72 16.53
N ASN A 7 9.94 10.48 16.55
CA ASN A 7 10.02 11.74 17.30
C ASN A 7 9.83 13.00 16.44
N HIS A 8 10.10 12.92 15.13
CA HIS A 8 10.18 14.08 14.23
C HIS A 8 9.42 13.90 12.91
N GLY A 9 8.77 12.76 12.69
CA GLY A 9 8.17 12.39 11.41
C GLY A 9 9.18 11.77 10.43
N PRO A 10 8.71 11.28 9.27
CA PRO A 10 9.53 10.51 8.35
C PRO A 10 10.83 11.21 7.93
N PRO A 11 11.98 10.51 7.93
CA PRO A 11 13.24 11.11 7.54
C PRO A 11 13.31 11.33 6.02
N THR A 12 14.10 12.30 5.57
CA THR A 12 14.46 12.40 4.16
C THR A 12 15.28 11.18 3.74
N LEU A 13 14.77 10.43 2.76
CA LEU A 13 15.45 9.28 2.18
C LEU A 13 16.59 9.76 1.27
N ALA A 14 17.73 9.07 1.32
CA ALA A 14 18.91 9.50 0.57
C ALA A 14 18.83 9.18 -0.93
N ASN A 15 18.14 8.09 -1.31
CA ASN A 15 18.08 7.60 -2.68
C ASN A 15 16.80 6.77 -2.89
N GLY A 16 16.58 6.26 -4.10
CA GLY A 16 15.61 5.22 -4.43
C GLY A 16 16.22 4.21 -5.42
N LEU A 17 15.55 3.07 -5.58
CA LEU A 17 16.03 1.96 -6.40
C LEU A 17 14.95 1.51 -7.39
N LEU A 18 15.35 1.25 -8.63
CA LEU A 18 14.55 0.52 -9.60
C LEU A 18 15.07 -0.91 -9.67
N ASN A 19 14.23 -1.88 -9.30
CA ASN A 19 14.57 -3.31 -9.24
C ASN A 19 15.89 -3.59 -8.49
N GLY A 20 16.06 -2.94 -7.32
CA GLY A 20 17.22 -3.15 -6.43
C GLY A 20 18.50 -2.42 -6.83
N THR A 21 18.49 -1.54 -7.85
CA THR A 21 19.70 -0.84 -8.28
C THR A 21 19.45 0.64 -8.62
N ASN A 22 20.48 1.45 -8.39
CA ASN A 22 20.58 2.82 -8.86
C ASN A 22 22.06 3.28 -8.77
N THR A 23 22.37 4.43 -9.34
CA THR A 23 23.64 5.11 -9.14
C THR A 23 23.67 5.90 -7.82
N TRP A 24 24.88 6.14 -7.31
CA TRP A 24 25.12 6.98 -6.14
C TRP A 24 26.42 7.76 -6.32
N THR A 25 26.39 9.08 -6.13
CA THR A 25 27.59 9.92 -6.24
C THR A 25 28.20 10.15 -4.86
N ARG A 26 29.46 9.74 -4.67
CA ARG A 26 30.22 9.98 -3.44
C ARG A 26 31.62 10.47 -3.79
N ASN A 27 32.02 11.61 -3.22
CA ASN A 27 33.34 12.21 -3.44
C ASN A 27 33.70 12.39 -4.93
N GLY A 28 32.71 12.77 -5.76
CA GLY A 28 32.89 12.95 -7.21
C GLY A 28 32.93 11.65 -8.03
N ALA A 29 32.90 10.47 -7.40
CA ALA A 29 32.79 9.19 -8.09
C ALA A 29 31.34 8.71 -8.17
N THR A 30 30.92 8.24 -9.34
CA THR A 30 29.64 7.52 -9.50
C THR A 30 29.84 6.04 -9.17
N LEU A 31 29.10 5.56 -8.19
CA LEU A 31 29.04 4.17 -7.76
C LEU A 31 27.70 3.55 -8.18
N GLY A 32 27.63 2.22 -8.14
CA GLY A 32 26.43 1.49 -8.55
C GLY A 32 26.19 1.54 -10.05
N LYS A 33 25.03 1.06 -10.48
CA LYS A 33 24.59 1.07 -11.88
C LYS A 33 23.09 1.29 -11.94
N ARG A 34 22.61 1.83 -13.05
CA ARG A 34 21.17 1.92 -13.30
C ARG A 34 20.63 0.59 -13.78
N LEU A 35 19.34 0.37 -13.55
CA LEU A 35 18.60 -0.70 -14.22
C LEU A 35 18.70 -0.45 -15.73
N ALA A 36 19.00 -1.47 -16.52
CA ALA A 36 19.03 -1.41 -17.98
C ALA A 36 18.18 -2.54 -18.56
N VAL A 37 17.23 -2.19 -19.42
CA VAL A 37 16.24 -3.11 -20.00
C VAL A 37 16.36 -3.06 -21.53
N PRO A 38 16.89 -4.12 -22.17
CA PRO A 38 16.93 -4.21 -23.62
C PRO A 38 15.53 -4.43 -24.19
N VAL A 39 15.24 -3.80 -25.33
CA VAL A 39 14.02 -3.99 -26.11
C VAL A 39 14.32 -4.14 -27.60
N ASN A 40 13.53 -4.95 -28.29
CA ASN A 40 13.55 -5.14 -29.74
C ASN A 40 12.45 -4.31 -30.38
N THR A 41 12.77 -3.61 -31.45
CA THR A 41 11.80 -2.76 -32.17
C THR A 41 10.57 -3.55 -32.61
N GLY A 42 9.38 -3.02 -32.31
CA GLY A 42 8.09 -3.61 -32.66
C GLY A 42 7.59 -4.71 -31.72
N GLU A 43 8.35 -5.10 -30.70
CA GLU A 43 7.87 -6.04 -29.67
C GLU A 43 7.11 -5.31 -28.55
N SER A 44 6.22 -6.02 -27.87
CA SER A 44 5.52 -5.53 -26.69
C SER A 44 5.99 -6.23 -25.43
N TYR A 45 6.21 -5.46 -24.37
CA TYR A 45 6.74 -5.94 -23.09
C TYR A 45 5.74 -5.72 -21.97
N ARG A 46 5.41 -6.79 -21.24
CA ARG A 46 4.67 -6.68 -19.98
C ARG A 46 5.62 -6.38 -18.84
N ILE A 47 5.43 -5.25 -18.18
CA ILE A 47 6.19 -4.83 -17.00
C ILE A 47 5.25 -4.85 -15.79
N ARG A 48 5.71 -5.48 -14.71
CA ARG A 48 4.96 -5.59 -13.45
C ARG A 48 5.55 -4.59 -12.45
N LEU A 49 4.90 -3.46 -12.30
CA LEU A 49 5.33 -2.41 -11.37
C LEU A 49 4.84 -2.76 -9.96
N ILE A 50 5.73 -2.60 -8.98
CA ILE A 50 5.44 -2.81 -7.57
C ILE A 50 6.11 -1.67 -6.82
N ASN A 51 5.34 -0.91 -6.04
CA ASN A 51 5.92 0.08 -5.15
C ASN A 51 6.18 -0.55 -3.77
N GLY A 52 7.41 -1.02 -3.58
CA GLY A 52 7.90 -1.55 -2.30
C GLY A 52 8.65 -0.53 -1.45
N ALA A 53 8.42 0.78 -1.66
CA ALA A 53 9.05 1.80 -0.83
C ALA A 53 8.48 1.84 0.59
N ILE A 54 9.28 2.33 1.53
CA ILE A 54 8.87 2.52 2.92
C ILE A 54 7.93 3.71 3.12
N ASP A 55 8.16 4.78 2.36
CA ASP A 55 7.46 6.08 2.50
C ASP A 55 7.63 6.92 1.23
N THR A 56 7.29 6.37 0.06
CA THR A 56 7.36 7.13 -1.20
C THR A 56 6.24 6.77 -2.14
N HIS A 57 5.42 7.76 -2.49
CA HIS A 57 4.51 7.68 -3.63
C HIS A 57 5.28 8.01 -4.91
N PHE A 58 5.15 7.18 -5.93
CA PHE A 58 5.83 7.38 -7.20
C PHE A 58 4.87 7.74 -8.31
N LYS A 59 5.32 8.60 -9.21
CA LYS A 59 4.88 8.57 -10.60
C LYS A 59 5.90 7.82 -11.42
N PHE A 60 5.46 6.84 -12.18
CA PHE A 60 6.29 6.08 -13.10
C PHE A 60 6.09 6.56 -14.54
N THR A 61 7.19 6.72 -15.27
CA THR A 61 7.17 7.08 -16.70
C THR A 61 8.26 6.33 -17.46
N ILE A 62 8.06 6.21 -18.78
CA ILE A 62 9.10 5.83 -19.73
C ILE A 62 9.07 6.90 -20.81
N ASP A 63 10.14 7.70 -20.90
CA ASP A 63 10.17 8.84 -21.82
C ASP A 63 9.82 8.41 -23.24
N ASN A 64 9.01 9.22 -23.93
CA ASN A 64 8.49 8.98 -25.29
C ASN A 64 7.59 7.75 -25.49
N HIS A 65 7.39 6.90 -24.49
CA HIS A 65 6.54 5.70 -24.61
C HIS A 65 5.20 5.89 -23.91
N THR A 66 4.16 5.28 -24.48
CA THR A 66 2.85 5.15 -23.83
C THR A 66 2.74 3.78 -23.16
N MET A 67 2.18 3.76 -21.96
CA MET A 67 1.95 2.54 -21.19
C MET A 67 0.48 2.16 -21.29
N THR A 68 0.20 0.91 -21.67
CA THR A 68 -1.15 0.34 -21.60
C THR A 68 -1.30 -0.42 -20.29
N VAL A 69 -2.05 0.12 -19.35
CA VAL A 69 -2.32 -0.52 -18.05
C VAL A 69 -3.35 -1.62 -18.23
N ILE A 70 -3.09 -2.82 -17.73
CA ILE A 70 -3.93 -4.02 -17.95
C ILE A 70 -4.36 -4.71 -16.65
N ALA A 71 -3.77 -4.37 -15.51
CA ALA A 71 -4.21 -4.81 -14.18
C ALA A 71 -3.86 -3.76 -13.13
N ALA A 72 -4.68 -3.67 -12.08
CA ALA A 72 -4.41 -2.96 -10.85
C ALA A 72 -4.42 -3.98 -9.71
N ASP A 73 -3.33 -4.06 -8.96
CA ASP A 73 -3.07 -5.10 -7.98
C ASP A 73 -3.30 -6.50 -8.58
N PHE A 74 -4.07 -7.39 -7.95
CA PHE A 74 -4.39 -8.71 -8.50
C PHE A 74 -5.60 -8.73 -9.44
N VAL A 75 -6.16 -7.58 -9.80
CA VAL A 75 -7.39 -7.48 -10.60
C VAL A 75 -7.08 -7.01 -12.03
N PRO A 76 -7.26 -7.88 -13.05
CA PRO A 76 -7.22 -7.45 -14.45
C PRO A 76 -8.31 -6.43 -14.76
N ILE A 77 -7.95 -5.36 -15.47
CA ILE A 77 -8.85 -4.26 -15.82
C ILE A 77 -9.01 -4.12 -17.33
N VAL A 78 -10.05 -3.40 -17.74
CA VAL A 78 -10.21 -2.92 -19.12
C VAL A 78 -8.99 -2.05 -19.44
N PRO A 79 -8.20 -2.37 -20.48
CA PRO A 79 -6.98 -1.65 -20.74
C PRO A 79 -7.20 -0.16 -21.01
N TYR A 80 -6.34 0.68 -20.42
CA TYR A 80 -6.28 2.11 -20.73
C TYR A 80 -4.84 2.56 -20.94
N GLN A 81 -4.66 3.67 -21.65
CA GLN A 81 -3.34 4.21 -21.94
C GLN A 81 -3.02 5.43 -21.08
N THR A 82 -1.78 5.52 -20.62
CA THR A 82 -1.22 6.70 -19.95
C THR A 82 0.28 6.83 -20.21
N THR A 83 0.81 8.04 -20.13
CA THR A 83 2.26 8.32 -20.18
C THR A 83 2.87 8.53 -18.79
N VAL A 84 2.01 8.75 -17.79
CA VAL A 84 2.37 8.94 -16.38
C VAL A 84 1.44 8.08 -15.55
N LEU A 85 2.02 7.18 -14.76
CA LEU A 85 1.27 6.25 -13.92
C LEU A 85 1.52 6.57 -12.45
N ASP A 86 0.45 6.82 -11.70
CA ASP A 86 0.46 6.94 -10.25
C ASP A 86 0.53 5.57 -9.55
N ILE A 87 1.44 5.43 -8.57
CA ILE A 87 1.58 4.17 -7.81
C ILE A 87 1.98 4.43 -6.35
N ALA A 88 1.05 4.15 -5.44
CA ALA A 88 1.26 4.24 -4.00
C ALA A 88 1.94 2.98 -3.43
N MET A 89 2.49 3.06 -2.23
CA MET A 89 3.17 1.93 -1.56
C MET A 89 2.21 0.75 -1.40
N GLY A 90 2.69 -0.46 -1.72
CA GLY A 90 1.88 -1.69 -1.71
C GLY A 90 1.11 -1.94 -3.02
N GLN A 91 0.86 -0.92 -3.83
CA GLN A 91 0.16 -1.10 -5.11
C GLN A 91 1.02 -1.77 -6.17
N ARG A 92 0.33 -2.45 -7.09
CA ARG A 92 0.91 -3.00 -8.31
C ARG A 92 0.11 -2.55 -9.52
N TYR A 93 0.81 -2.40 -10.63
CA TYR A 93 0.18 -2.28 -11.93
C TYR A 93 0.93 -3.12 -12.95
N ASP A 94 0.18 -3.86 -13.75
CA ASP A 94 0.71 -4.50 -14.93
C ASP A 94 0.51 -3.57 -16.11
N ILE A 95 1.61 -3.22 -16.77
CA ILE A 95 1.60 -2.39 -17.98
C ILE A 95 2.14 -3.17 -19.17
N VAL A 96 1.69 -2.84 -20.36
CA VAL A 96 2.26 -3.25 -21.64
C VAL A 96 2.83 -2.03 -22.32
N VAL A 97 4.09 -2.12 -22.75
CA VAL A 97 4.81 -1.07 -23.47
C VAL A 97 5.26 -1.63 -24.81
N GLU A 98 4.88 -0.97 -25.89
CA GLU A 98 5.36 -1.30 -27.23
C GLU A 98 6.69 -0.58 -27.48
N ALA A 99 7.67 -1.31 -28.03
CA ALA A 99 8.98 -0.78 -28.36
C ALA A 99 8.96 -0.14 -29.76
N ASP A 100 8.24 0.97 -29.90
CA ASP A 100 7.95 1.66 -31.16
C ASP A 100 8.74 2.97 -31.37
N GLN A 101 9.62 3.35 -30.42
CA GLN A 101 10.34 4.63 -30.42
C GLN A 101 11.77 4.57 -30.96
N ALA A 102 12.20 3.46 -31.58
CA ALA A 102 13.57 3.27 -32.07
C ALA A 102 14.02 4.34 -33.11
N SER A 103 13.08 4.99 -33.78
CA SER A 103 13.35 6.07 -34.75
C SER A 103 13.70 7.41 -34.09
N LEU A 104 13.34 7.62 -32.81
CA LEU A 104 13.61 8.85 -32.07
C LEU A 104 14.94 8.82 -31.34
N ALA A 105 15.25 7.69 -30.69
CA ALA A 105 16.50 7.48 -29.96
C ALA A 105 16.75 5.98 -29.75
N SER A 106 17.97 5.63 -29.34
CA SER A 106 18.32 4.26 -28.95
C SER A 106 18.19 4.01 -27.44
N ASN A 107 18.04 5.05 -26.61
CA ASN A 107 18.04 4.94 -25.16
C ASN A 107 17.03 5.94 -24.57
N PHE A 108 16.21 5.49 -23.64
CA PHE A 108 15.13 6.26 -23.01
C PHE A 108 15.19 6.11 -21.50
N TRP A 109 14.92 7.20 -20.77
CA TRP A 109 14.80 7.11 -19.31
C TRP A 109 13.50 6.42 -18.92
N MET A 110 13.62 5.42 -18.04
CA MET A 110 12.54 4.98 -17.16
C MET A 110 12.68 5.76 -15.85
N ARG A 111 11.62 6.36 -15.34
CA ARG A 111 11.68 7.23 -14.17
C ARG A 111 10.70 6.75 -13.10
N ALA A 112 11.16 6.64 -11.86
CA ALA A 112 10.29 6.52 -10.70
C ALA A 112 10.47 7.79 -9.86
N ILE A 113 9.51 8.70 -9.98
CA ILE A 113 9.64 10.07 -9.48
C ILE A 113 8.90 10.19 -8.15
N PRO A 114 9.59 10.41 -7.02
CA PRO A 114 8.94 10.69 -5.74
C PRO A 114 8.06 11.93 -5.84
N GLN A 115 6.83 11.84 -5.35
CA GLN A 115 5.91 12.97 -5.33
C GLN A 115 6.16 13.84 -4.09
N SER A 116 6.66 15.04 -4.31
CA SER A 116 7.15 15.95 -3.27
C SER A 116 6.07 16.41 -2.28
N SER A 117 4.80 16.37 -2.67
CA SER A 117 3.66 16.65 -1.80
C SER A 117 3.51 15.66 -0.64
N CYS A 118 4.02 14.44 -0.74
CA CYS A 118 3.97 13.46 0.35
C CYS A 118 5.24 12.59 0.48
N SER A 119 6.34 12.95 -0.17
CA SER A 119 7.56 12.14 -0.14
C SER A 119 8.79 13.03 -0.05
N SER A 120 9.70 12.67 0.88
CA SER A 120 10.95 13.40 1.11
C SER A 120 12.13 12.56 0.66
N ASN A 121 12.70 12.88 -0.50
CA ASN A 121 13.84 12.15 -1.06
C ASN A 121 14.90 13.12 -1.60
N ALA A 122 16.15 12.97 -1.16
CA ALA A 122 17.26 13.82 -1.55
C ALA A 122 17.72 13.61 -3.00
N ASN A 123 17.29 12.53 -3.65
CA ASN A 123 17.68 12.18 -5.02
C ASN A 123 16.46 12.02 -5.95
N ALA A 124 15.41 12.81 -5.73
CA ALA A 124 14.10 12.63 -6.37
C ALA A 124 14.16 12.60 -7.91
N ASP A 125 15.06 13.38 -8.52
CA ASP A 125 15.21 13.48 -9.98
C ASP A 125 16.11 12.40 -10.62
N ASP A 126 16.81 11.59 -9.81
CA ASP A 126 17.79 10.60 -10.29
C ASP A 126 17.49 9.17 -9.82
N ILE A 127 16.22 8.83 -9.65
CA ILE A 127 15.76 7.44 -9.53
C ILE A 127 15.33 6.98 -10.93
N ARG A 128 16.31 6.49 -11.70
CA ARG A 128 16.16 6.23 -13.14
C ARG A 128 16.70 4.88 -13.59
N GLY A 129 16.04 4.30 -14.56
CA GLY A 129 16.46 3.13 -15.34
C GLY A 129 16.59 3.50 -16.82
N ILE A 130 17.15 2.60 -17.62
CA ILE A 130 17.40 2.80 -19.04
C ILE A 130 16.65 1.73 -19.82
N MET A 131 15.67 2.13 -20.64
CA MET A 131 15.12 1.28 -21.69
C MET A 131 15.93 1.53 -22.96
N TYR A 132 16.48 0.49 -23.60
CA TYR A 132 17.36 0.69 -24.75
C TYR A 132 17.12 -0.28 -25.90
N TYR A 133 17.26 0.26 -27.11
CA TYR A 133 17.27 -0.45 -28.38
C TYR A 133 18.72 -0.69 -28.77
N GLY A 134 19.07 -1.94 -29.10
CA GLY A 134 20.42 -2.32 -29.55
C GLY A 134 21.17 -3.17 -28.53
N THR A 135 22.50 -3.14 -28.59
CA THR A 135 23.35 -4.12 -27.87
C THR A 135 23.76 -3.68 -26.47
N GLU A 136 23.93 -2.38 -26.23
CA GLU A 136 24.44 -1.86 -24.96
C GLU A 136 23.73 -0.55 -24.56
N PRO A 137 23.46 -0.33 -23.27
CA PRO A 137 22.84 0.88 -22.78
C PRO A 137 23.82 2.07 -22.78
N ASN A 138 23.32 3.23 -23.15
CA ASN A 138 23.98 4.53 -22.97
C ASN A 138 23.07 5.46 -22.17
N THR A 139 23.64 6.54 -21.61
CA THR A 139 22.87 7.57 -20.90
C THR A 139 21.86 8.23 -21.85
N PRO A 140 20.53 8.07 -21.63
CA PRO A 140 19.52 8.78 -22.41
C PRO A 140 19.61 10.30 -22.26
N SER A 141 19.26 11.01 -23.33
CA SER A 141 19.07 12.47 -23.33
C SER A 141 17.60 12.87 -23.45
N THR A 142 16.68 11.94 -23.17
CA THR A 142 15.24 12.12 -23.31
C THR A 142 14.64 12.97 -22.19
N THR A 143 13.49 13.58 -22.46
CA THR A 143 12.79 14.48 -21.55
C THR A 143 11.60 13.79 -20.92
N CYS A 144 11.40 14.01 -19.62
CA CYS A 144 10.23 13.53 -18.90
C CYS A 144 8.94 14.16 -19.44
N TYR A 145 7.84 13.42 -19.39
CA TYR A 145 6.51 13.99 -19.57
C TYR A 145 6.20 15.02 -18.48
N ASP A 146 5.39 16.02 -18.81
CA ASP A 146 4.82 16.94 -17.82
C ASP A 146 3.83 16.17 -16.93
N TYR A 147 3.86 16.46 -15.63
CA TYR A 147 2.93 15.92 -14.65
C TYR A 147 2.65 16.94 -13.54
N LYS A 148 1.52 16.75 -12.85
CA LYS A 148 1.19 17.50 -11.64
C LYS A 148 1.66 16.71 -10.43
N ASP A 149 2.48 17.33 -9.57
CA ASP A 149 2.84 16.73 -8.29
C ASP A 149 1.59 16.49 -7.44
N ALA A 150 1.35 15.23 -7.11
CA ALA A 150 0.23 14.78 -6.30
C ALA A 150 0.43 13.32 -5.88
N CYS A 151 -0.07 12.97 -4.70
CA CYS A 151 -0.10 11.61 -4.19
C CYS A 151 -1.53 11.08 -4.21
N VAL A 152 -1.95 10.60 -5.37
CA VAL A 152 -3.32 10.15 -5.65
C VAL A 152 -3.27 8.82 -6.36
N ASP A 153 -4.35 8.05 -6.33
CA ASP A 153 -4.47 6.87 -7.19
C ASP A 153 -4.73 7.27 -8.64
N GLU A 154 -4.53 6.30 -9.54
CA GLU A 154 -5.06 6.40 -10.90
C GLU A 154 -6.59 6.64 -10.85
N PRO A 155 -7.15 7.47 -11.75
CA PRO A 155 -8.56 7.84 -11.68
C PRO A 155 -9.48 6.62 -11.63
N MET A 156 -10.39 6.56 -10.65
CA MET A 156 -11.35 5.46 -10.49
C MET A 156 -12.12 5.11 -11.77
N ALA A 157 -12.38 6.10 -12.64
CA ALA A 157 -13.06 5.89 -13.92
C ALA A 157 -12.27 5.02 -14.93
N ARG A 158 -10.95 4.90 -14.76
CA ARG A 158 -10.06 4.09 -15.61
C ARG A 158 -9.83 2.69 -15.05
N LEU A 159 -10.02 2.50 -13.75
CA LEU A 159 -9.80 1.25 -13.05
C LEU A 159 -11.06 0.38 -13.08
N VAL A 160 -11.44 -0.09 -14.27
CA VAL A 160 -12.65 -0.91 -14.48
C VAL A 160 -12.28 -2.39 -14.53
N PRO A 161 -12.65 -3.23 -13.54
CA PRO A 161 -12.36 -4.66 -13.57
C PRO A 161 -12.94 -5.35 -14.81
N ASN A 162 -12.15 -6.22 -15.44
CA ASN A 162 -12.64 -7.07 -16.54
C ASN A 162 -13.68 -8.09 -16.06
N LEU A 163 -13.42 -8.69 -14.89
CA LEU A 163 -14.42 -9.48 -14.19
C LEU A 163 -15.36 -8.52 -13.48
N HIS A 164 -16.49 -8.27 -14.15
CA HIS A 164 -17.58 -7.44 -13.63
C HIS A 164 -18.15 -8.07 -12.37
N LEU A 165 -18.03 -7.36 -11.25
CA LEU A 165 -18.73 -7.67 -10.00
C LEU A 165 -19.22 -6.36 -9.40
N ASP A 166 -20.47 -6.34 -8.96
CA ASP A 166 -21.06 -5.19 -8.28
C ASP A 166 -20.88 -5.33 -6.76
N ALA A 167 -20.70 -4.20 -6.09
CA ALA A 167 -20.81 -4.16 -4.64
C ALA A 167 -22.30 -4.23 -4.24
N GLY A 168 -22.60 -4.99 -3.18
CA GLY A 168 -23.96 -5.11 -2.66
C GLY A 168 -24.39 -3.91 -1.83
N GLU A 169 -25.59 -3.97 -1.26
CA GLU A 169 -26.03 -2.97 -0.29
C GLU A 169 -25.28 -3.14 1.05
N GLN A 170 -25.12 -2.04 1.77
CA GLN A 170 -24.45 -1.98 3.06
C GLN A 170 -25.23 -2.79 4.12
N ASP A 171 -24.71 -3.94 4.56
CA ASP A 171 -25.25 -4.68 5.70
C ASP A 171 -24.72 -4.11 7.03
N HIS A 172 -23.42 -3.78 7.05
CA HIS A 172 -22.69 -3.26 8.19
C HIS A 172 -21.80 -2.09 7.77
N SER A 173 -21.36 -1.30 8.74
CA SER A 173 -20.50 -0.16 8.47
C SER A 173 -19.72 0.30 9.69
N ASP A 174 -18.44 0.58 9.48
CA ASP A 174 -17.57 1.19 10.48
C ASP A 174 -16.96 2.50 9.95
N ASP A 175 -16.95 3.51 10.83
CA ASP A 175 -16.47 4.86 10.54
C ASP A 175 -15.19 5.17 11.33
N GLU A 176 -14.10 5.21 10.58
CA GLU A 176 -12.74 5.27 11.07
C GLU A 176 -12.09 6.62 10.75
N VAL A 177 -12.12 7.50 11.75
CA VAL A 177 -11.42 8.79 11.69
C VAL A 177 -9.93 8.57 11.91
N VAL A 178 -9.11 8.94 10.94
CA VAL A 178 -7.64 8.98 11.07
C VAL A 178 -7.24 10.17 11.93
N GLY A 179 -6.54 9.89 13.02
CA GLY A 179 -6.00 10.87 13.95
C GLY A 179 -4.50 10.73 14.15
N LEU A 180 -3.92 11.72 14.82
CA LEU A 180 -2.52 11.73 15.22
C LEU A 180 -2.41 12.20 16.67
N ASN A 181 -1.88 11.34 17.52
CA ASN A 181 -1.64 11.57 18.92
C ASN A 181 -0.13 11.67 19.20
N ARG A 182 0.20 12.17 20.39
CA ARG A 182 1.58 12.20 20.89
C ARG A 182 1.65 11.66 22.30
N ALA A 183 2.46 10.63 22.52
CA ALA A 183 2.68 10.01 23.81
C ALA A 183 4.18 9.89 24.08
N GLU A 184 4.63 10.42 25.23
CA GLU A 184 6.05 10.39 25.66
C GLU A 184 7.06 10.85 24.59
N GLY A 185 6.65 11.81 23.75
CA GLY A 185 7.49 12.38 22.70
C GLY A 185 7.34 11.73 21.32
N VAL A 186 6.74 10.53 21.25
CA VAL A 186 6.50 9.74 20.03
C VAL A 186 5.15 10.07 19.41
N PHE A 187 5.10 10.13 18.08
CA PHE A 187 3.87 10.22 17.30
C PHE A 187 3.20 8.84 17.18
N LEU A 188 1.90 8.80 17.44
CA LEU A 188 1.07 7.61 17.28
C LEU A 188 -0.10 7.96 16.37
N TRP A 189 -0.23 7.23 15.28
CA TRP A 189 -1.38 7.33 14.42
C TRP A 189 -2.56 6.58 15.05
N THR A 190 -3.76 7.06 14.78
CA THR A 190 -4.97 6.42 15.29
C THR A 190 -6.02 6.26 14.22
N MET A 191 -6.84 5.22 14.39
CA MET A 191 -8.12 5.05 13.72
C MET A 191 -9.18 4.97 14.83
N HIS A 192 -10.26 5.76 14.72
CA HIS A 192 -11.27 5.94 15.77
C HIS A 192 -10.68 6.21 17.18
N SER A 193 -9.65 7.06 17.24
CA SER A 193 -8.91 7.40 18.48
C SER A 193 -8.12 6.25 19.13
N VAL A 194 -8.03 5.08 18.50
CA VAL A 194 -7.22 3.95 18.93
C VAL A 194 -5.95 3.88 18.10
N SER A 195 -4.80 3.77 18.78
CA SER A 195 -3.52 3.38 18.15
C SER A 195 -3.42 1.87 18.25
N PHE A 196 -3.26 1.20 17.12
CA PHE A 196 -3.06 -0.24 17.10
C PHE A 196 -1.82 -0.64 17.90
N ASN A 197 -1.89 -1.77 18.60
CA ASN A 197 -0.76 -2.42 19.25
C ASN A 197 -1.07 -3.90 19.48
N ALA A 198 -0.62 -4.74 18.54
CA ALA A 198 -0.69 -6.19 18.64
C ALA A 198 0.45 -6.74 19.51
N SER A 199 0.17 -7.82 20.24
CA SER A 199 1.19 -8.52 21.03
C SER A 199 1.86 -9.63 20.22
N TRP A 200 3.18 -9.55 20.02
CA TRP A 200 3.95 -10.64 19.39
C TRP A 200 3.84 -11.98 20.14
N THR A 201 3.68 -11.93 21.46
CA THR A 201 3.59 -13.12 22.33
C THR A 201 2.16 -13.63 22.49
N ASN A 202 1.16 -12.85 22.08
CA ASN A 202 -0.25 -13.17 22.18
C ASN A 202 -1.03 -12.67 20.94
N PRO A 203 -0.72 -13.19 19.73
CA PRO A 203 -1.37 -12.76 18.50
C PRO A 203 -2.87 -13.08 18.51
N THR A 204 -3.67 -12.34 17.74
CA THR A 204 -5.15 -12.45 17.73
C THR A 204 -5.65 -13.88 17.62
N LEU A 205 -5.09 -14.69 16.72
CA LEU A 205 -5.48 -16.10 16.57
C LEU A 205 -5.24 -16.93 17.85
N LEU A 206 -4.17 -16.64 18.61
CA LEU A 206 -3.91 -17.28 19.89
C LEU A 206 -4.89 -16.78 20.97
N GLN A 207 -5.25 -15.49 20.95
CA GLN A 207 -6.31 -14.95 21.81
C GLN A 207 -7.66 -15.66 21.55
N MET A 208 -7.99 -15.89 20.29
CA MET A 208 -9.19 -16.64 19.87
C MET A 208 -9.15 -18.10 20.36
N HIS A 209 -7.97 -18.72 20.38
CA HIS A 209 -7.82 -20.07 20.92
C HIS A 209 -8.14 -20.13 22.41
N ASN A 210 -7.57 -19.19 23.18
CA ASN A 210 -7.58 -19.20 24.64
C ASN A 210 -8.92 -18.73 25.23
N ASN A 211 -9.62 -17.81 24.57
CA ASN A 211 -10.88 -17.24 25.05
C ASN A 211 -12.07 -18.12 24.65
N ASN A 212 -12.37 -19.13 25.46
CA ASN A 212 -13.34 -20.20 25.18
C ASN A 212 -14.83 -19.82 24.98
N ALA A 213 -15.24 -18.54 25.03
CA ALA A 213 -16.67 -18.20 24.86
C ALA A 213 -16.99 -16.75 24.45
N ILE A 214 -16.18 -15.76 24.81
CA ILE A 214 -16.38 -14.34 24.43
C ILE A 214 -14.98 -13.73 24.26
N ALA A 215 -14.71 -13.14 23.09
CA ALA A 215 -13.43 -12.54 22.83
C ALA A 215 -13.28 -11.25 23.63
N SER A 216 -12.45 -11.26 24.68
CA SER A 216 -11.97 -10.01 25.27
C SER A 216 -10.68 -9.63 24.53
N PHE A 217 -10.84 -8.90 23.43
CA PHE A 217 -9.73 -8.18 22.82
C PHE A 217 -9.48 -6.89 23.61
N ALA A 218 -8.22 -6.52 23.77
CA ALA A 218 -7.90 -5.25 24.36
C ALA A 218 -8.24 -4.13 23.36
N THR A 219 -8.53 -2.92 23.85
CA THR A 219 -8.87 -1.80 22.96
C THR A 219 -7.78 -1.56 21.91
N GLN A 220 -6.50 -1.71 22.28
CA GLN A 220 -5.38 -1.54 21.36
C GLN A 220 -5.22 -2.65 20.30
N ASP A 221 -5.87 -3.81 20.48
CA ASP A 221 -5.92 -4.81 19.40
C ASP A 221 -6.80 -4.30 18.23
N HIS A 222 -7.61 -3.26 18.47
CA HIS A 222 -8.48 -2.58 17.51
C HIS A 222 -9.27 -3.56 16.60
N VAL A 223 -9.98 -4.49 17.24
CA VAL A 223 -10.75 -5.52 16.56
C VAL A 223 -12.15 -5.02 16.22
N ILE A 224 -12.52 -5.11 14.95
CA ILE A 224 -13.90 -5.08 14.47
C ILE A 224 -14.33 -6.52 14.20
N GLN A 225 -15.38 -6.99 14.87
CA GLN A 225 -15.84 -8.38 14.76
C GLN A 225 -17.01 -8.47 13.76
N LEU A 226 -16.86 -9.34 12.75
CA LEU A 226 -17.81 -9.53 11.67
C LEU A 226 -18.31 -10.98 11.66
N ASP A 227 -19.31 -11.31 12.47
CA ASP A 227 -19.69 -12.72 12.72
C ASP A 227 -20.50 -13.37 11.60
N GLU A 228 -21.23 -12.58 10.82
CA GLU A 228 -22.13 -13.09 9.79
C GLU A 228 -21.39 -13.34 8.47
N ALA A 229 -21.63 -14.51 7.87
CA ALA A 229 -21.06 -14.86 6.57
C ALA A 229 -21.83 -14.19 5.42
N ASN A 230 -21.13 -13.86 4.34
CA ASN A 230 -21.66 -13.31 3.09
C ASN A 230 -22.39 -11.96 3.23
N LYS A 231 -22.04 -11.17 4.24
CA LYS A 231 -22.51 -9.79 4.45
C LYS A 231 -21.54 -8.80 3.83
N TRP A 232 -22.05 -7.65 3.41
CA TRP A 232 -21.23 -6.54 2.93
C TRP A 232 -20.84 -5.62 4.07
N GLU A 233 -19.54 -5.54 4.33
CA GLU A 233 -18.93 -4.60 5.27
C GLU A 233 -18.47 -3.35 4.52
N TYR A 234 -18.76 -2.18 5.07
CA TYR A 234 -18.36 -0.89 4.52
C TYR A 234 -17.44 -0.19 5.51
N LEU A 235 -16.17 -0.10 5.17
CA LEU A 235 -15.20 0.65 5.94
C LEU A 235 -15.05 2.06 5.38
N ILE A 236 -15.48 3.06 6.14
CA ILE A 236 -15.36 4.48 5.83
C ILE A 236 -14.13 4.99 6.56
N ILE A 237 -13.11 5.40 5.83
CA ILE A 237 -11.88 5.94 6.41
C ILE A 237 -11.70 7.37 5.95
N HIS A 238 -11.54 8.29 6.89
CA HIS A 238 -11.40 9.70 6.54
C HIS A 238 -10.44 10.44 7.47
N SER A 239 -9.81 11.48 6.94
CA SER A 239 -8.78 12.23 7.62
C SER A 239 -8.98 13.73 7.39
N THR A 240 -8.82 14.54 8.43
CA THR A 240 -8.65 16.00 8.27
C THR A 240 -7.18 16.38 8.09
N ILE A 241 -6.25 15.45 8.36
CA ILE A 241 -4.81 15.68 8.30
C ILE A 241 -4.39 15.76 6.83
N PRO A 242 -3.60 16.77 6.41
CA PRO A 242 -3.19 16.95 5.02
C PRO A 242 -2.05 15.99 4.62
N VAL A 243 -2.18 14.71 4.99
CA VAL A 243 -1.25 13.62 4.67
C VAL A 243 -2.06 12.50 4.01
N PRO A 244 -1.68 12.03 2.81
CA PRO A 244 -2.34 10.90 2.18
C PRO A 244 -1.81 9.57 2.73
N HIS A 245 -2.65 8.53 2.72
CA HIS A 245 -2.30 7.22 3.27
C HIS A 245 -2.72 6.10 2.32
N PRO A 246 -1.81 5.24 1.82
CA PRO A 246 -2.22 4.00 1.16
C PRO A 246 -2.76 3.03 2.20
N ILE A 247 -4.01 2.61 2.08
CA ILE A 247 -4.65 1.63 2.96
C ILE A 247 -4.64 0.28 2.27
N HIS A 248 -4.11 -0.72 2.96
CA HIS A 248 -4.12 -2.11 2.57
C HIS A 248 -5.07 -2.90 3.45
N LEU A 249 -5.85 -3.80 2.86
CA LEU A 249 -6.67 -4.79 3.57
C LEU A 249 -6.16 -6.18 3.21
N HIS A 250 -5.88 -6.98 4.24
CA HIS A 250 -5.53 -8.39 4.09
C HIS A 250 -6.78 -9.24 3.81
N GLY A 251 -6.58 -10.41 3.21
CA GLY A 251 -7.64 -11.40 3.02
C GLY A 251 -8.66 -11.11 1.91
N HIS A 252 -8.70 -9.88 1.39
CA HIS A 252 -9.75 -9.42 0.47
C HIS A 252 -9.21 -8.52 -0.64
N ASP A 253 -9.76 -8.69 -1.85
CA ASP A 253 -9.86 -7.57 -2.78
C ASP A 253 -11.10 -6.75 -2.40
N PHE A 254 -10.94 -5.49 -2.02
CA PHE A 254 -12.06 -4.60 -1.72
C PHE A 254 -12.50 -3.78 -2.93
N TYR A 255 -13.74 -3.32 -2.88
CA TYR A 255 -14.41 -2.46 -3.84
C TYR A 255 -14.25 -1.01 -3.39
N ILE A 256 -13.69 -0.13 -4.23
CA ILE A 256 -13.56 1.30 -3.94
C ILE A 256 -14.87 1.99 -4.30
N LEU A 257 -15.68 2.29 -3.30
CA LEU A 257 -17.03 2.83 -3.49
C LEU A 257 -17.03 4.35 -3.62
N ALA A 258 -16.16 5.03 -2.86
CA ALA A 258 -15.91 6.46 -2.95
C ALA A 258 -14.46 6.78 -2.55
N GLN A 259 -13.88 7.79 -3.18
CA GLN A 259 -12.55 8.30 -2.86
C GLN A 259 -12.52 9.78 -3.23
N GLY A 260 -12.11 10.64 -2.30
CA GLY A 260 -12.20 12.08 -2.56
C GLY A 260 -11.59 12.96 -1.49
N ASN A 261 -11.67 14.26 -1.74
CA ASN A 261 -11.22 15.29 -0.81
C ASN A 261 -12.34 15.67 0.16
N GLY A 262 -11.96 16.14 1.34
CA GLY A 262 -12.90 16.52 2.40
C GLY A 262 -13.50 15.32 3.14
N PRO A 263 -14.28 15.59 4.20
CA PRO A 263 -14.98 14.55 4.93
C PRO A 263 -15.95 13.81 4.01
N TYR A 264 -16.17 12.52 4.29
CA TYR A 264 -17.17 11.75 3.58
C TYR A 264 -18.58 12.29 3.88
N ASP A 265 -19.38 12.48 2.83
CA ASP A 265 -20.80 12.81 2.92
C ASP A 265 -21.62 11.54 2.72
N SER A 266 -22.19 11.01 3.79
CA SER A 266 -23.00 9.77 3.74
C SER A 266 -24.29 9.89 2.93
N SER A 267 -24.69 11.11 2.54
CA SER A 267 -25.80 11.33 1.61
C SER A 267 -25.39 11.24 0.14
N ALA A 268 -24.08 11.26 -0.15
CA ALA A 268 -23.57 11.14 -1.51
C ALA A 268 -23.71 9.71 -2.04
N ALA A 269 -24.04 9.60 -3.32
CA ALA A 269 -24.13 8.30 -3.97
C ALA A 269 -22.74 7.66 -4.11
N VAL A 270 -22.63 6.40 -3.70
CA VAL A 270 -21.43 5.58 -3.86
C VAL A 270 -21.47 4.77 -5.15
N LYS A 271 -20.30 4.35 -5.66
CA LYS A 271 -20.19 3.54 -6.88
C LYS A 271 -20.35 2.05 -6.54
N LEU A 272 -21.56 1.51 -6.74
CA LEU A 272 -21.84 0.08 -6.55
C LEU A 272 -21.66 -0.75 -7.83
N PHE A 273 -21.87 -0.15 -9.00
CA PHE A 273 -21.80 -0.85 -10.28
C PHE A 273 -20.35 -0.93 -10.78
N ASN A 274 -19.80 -2.15 -10.80
CA ASN A 274 -18.41 -2.49 -11.14
C ASN A 274 -17.39 -1.41 -10.74
N PRO A 275 -17.29 -1.06 -9.43
CA PRO A 275 -16.28 -0.13 -8.97
C PRO A 275 -14.88 -0.73 -9.15
N PRO A 276 -13.83 0.11 -9.07
CA PRO A 276 -12.48 -0.41 -8.93
C PRO A 276 -12.42 -1.45 -7.81
N ARG A 277 -11.72 -2.56 -8.07
CA ARG A 277 -11.52 -3.63 -7.09
C ARG A 277 -10.04 -3.93 -7.01
N ARG A 278 -9.48 -3.93 -5.79
CA ARG A 278 -8.05 -4.07 -5.51
C ARG A 278 -7.79 -4.27 -4.01
N ASP A 279 -6.52 -4.36 -3.60
CA ASP A 279 -6.17 -4.55 -2.18
C ASP A 279 -5.40 -3.38 -1.54
N VAL A 280 -4.97 -2.36 -2.31
CA VAL A 280 -4.42 -1.11 -1.76
C VAL A 280 -5.00 0.14 -2.43
N ALA A 281 -5.54 1.09 -1.66
CA ALA A 281 -6.05 2.37 -2.18
C ALA A 281 -5.70 3.55 -1.27
N VAL A 282 -5.53 4.74 -1.84
CA VAL A 282 -5.11 5.93 -1.11
C VAL A 282 -6.31 6.63 -0.46
N ILE A 283 -6.19 6.99 0.81
CA ILE A 283 -6.95 8.11 1.39
C ILE A 283 -6.27 9.40 0.92
N PRO A 284 -6.93 10.25 0.12
CA PRO A 284 -6.34 11.52 -0.27
C PRO A 284 -6.05 12.41 0.95
N ALA A 285 -5.07 13.31 0.83
CA ALA A 285 -4.76 14.26 1.90
C ALA A 285 -6.00 15.09 2.28
N SER A 286 -6.32 15.15 3.58
CA SER A 286 -7.55 15.77 4.10
C SER A 286 -8.82 15.25 3.39
N GLY A 287 -8.87 13.96 3.08
CA GLY A 287 -9.90 13.31 2.28
C GLY A 287 -10.53 12.09 2.93
N HIS A 288 -11.17 11.26 2.10
CA HIS A 288 -11.82 10.01 2.51
C HIS A 288 -11.62 8.91 1.47
N LEU A 289 -11.77 7.68 1.95
CA LEU A 289 -11.84 6.44 1.21
C LEU A 289 -12.96 5.60 1.79
N VAL A 290 -13.89 5.15 0.96
CA VAL A 290 -14.94 4.20 1.33
C VAL A 290 -14.71 2.92 0.55
N ILE A 291 -14.40 1.86 1.28
CA ILE A 291 -14.22 0.52 0.70
C ILE A 291 -15.35 -0.40 1.17
N ALA A 292 -15.66 -1.39 0.35
CA ALA A 292 -16.50 -2.49 0.76
C ALA A 292 -15.89 -3.84 0.41
N PHE A 293 -16.17 -4.83 1.23
CA PHE A 293 -15.82 -6.21 0.96
C PHE A 293 -16.93 -7.12 1.50
N LYS A 294 -16.90 -8.38 1.07
CA LYS A 294 -17.87 -9.36 1.50
C LYS A 294 -17.22 -10.25 2.56
N THR A 295 -17.94 -10.58 3.62
CA THR A 295 -17.47 -11.51 4.64
C THR A 295 -17.52 -12.96 4.14
N ASP A 296 -16.68 -13.27 3.16
CA ASP A 296 -16.59 -14.58 2.50
C ASP A 296 -15.29 -15.34 2.80
N ASN A 297 -14.46 -14.83 3.72
CA ASN A 297 -13.15 -15.38 4.06
C ASN A 297 -12.89 -15.33 5.58
N PRO A 298 -13.31 -16.35 6.36
CA PRO A 298 -13.11 -16.39 7.81
C PRO A 298 -11.63 -16.23 8.21
N GLY A 299 -11.32 -15.28 9.10
CA GLY A 299 -9.95 -15.01 9.53
C GLY A 299 -9.78 -13.80 10.44
N ALA A 300 -8.53 -13.46 10.73
CA ALA A 300 -8.14 -12.20 11.36
C ALA A 300 -7.34 -11.38 10.33
N TRP A 301 -7.94 -10.31 9.80
CA TRP A 301 -7.43 -9.57 8.65
C TRP A 301 -7.05 -8.15 9.05
N LEU A 302 -5.77 -7.83 8.89
CA LEU A 302 -5.24 -6.50 9.16
C LEU A 302 -5.71 -5.50 8.09
N VAL A 303 -6.12 -4.32 8.51
CA VAL A 303 -6.22 -3.12 7.68
C VAL A 303 -5.21 -2.12 8.19
N HIS A 304 -4.36 -1.59 7.31
CA HIS A 304 -3.31 -0.68 7.77
C HIS A 304 -2.84 0.29 6.69
N CYS A 305 -2.20 1.37 7.15
CA CYS A 305 -1.36 2.17 6.28
C CYS A 305 -0.23 1.31 5.71
N HIS A 306 0.09 1.46 4.43
CA HIS A 306 1.26 0.79 3.83
C HIS A 306 2.52 1.68 3.83
N ILE A 307 2.50 2.82 4.53
CA ILE A 307 3.72 3.58 4.89
C ILE A 307 4.30 2.93 6.14
N GLY A 308 5.48 2.32 6.03
CA GLY A 308 6.04 1.49 7.11
C GLY A 308 6.18 2.21 8.46
N TRP A 309 6.45 3.52 8.44
CA TRP A 309 6.49 4.32 9.66
C TRP A 309 5.11 4.51 10.30
N HIS A 310 4.07 4.68 9.48
CA HIS A 310 2.72 4.93 9.96
C HIS A 310 2.06 3.64 10.43
N THR A 311 2.36 2.53 9.74
CA THR A 311 2.07 1.17 10.19
C THR A 311 2.61 1.01 11.59
N ASP A 312 3.93 1.05 11.78
CA ASP A 312 4.60 0.85 13.08
C ASP A 312 4.10 1.76 14.22
N MET A 313 3.61 2.96 13.87
CA MET A 313 3.03 3.94 14.79
C MET A 313 1.52 3.74 15.05
N GLY A 314 0.93 2.63 14.61
CA GLY A 314 -0.42 2.18 14.96
C GLY A 314 -1.54 2.63 14.03
N LEU A 315 -1.26 3.09 12.79
CA LEU A 315 -2.31 3.36 11.78
C LEU A 315 -2.85 2.05 11.21
N ALA A 316 -3.52 1.27 12.05
CA ALA A 316 -4.07 -0.02 11.73
C ALA A 316 -5.33 -0.35 12.55
N LEU A 317 -6.05 -1.36 12.07
CA LEU A 317 -7.10 -2.09 12.76
C LEU A 317 -7.10 -3.52 12.25
N GLN A 318 -7.94 -4.39 12.81
CA GLN A 318 -8.14 -5.72 12.26
C GLN A 318 -9.61 -6.14 12.29
N PHE A 319 -10.03 -6.82 11.23
CA PHE A 319 -11.29 -7.55 11.21
C PHE A 319 -11.09 -8.95 11.78
N VAL A 320 -11.92 -9.36 12.73
CA VAL A 320 -12.09 -10.77 13.07
C VAL A 320 -13.37 -11.25 12.41
N GLU A 321 -13.20 -11.86 11.24
CA GLU A 321 -14.27 -12.28 10.36
C GLU A 321 -14.69 -13.73 10.64
N GLN A 322 -15.99 -13.92 10.84
CA GLN A 322 -16.65 -15.19 11.13
C GLN A 322 -15.93 -15.93 12.27
N TYR A 323 -15.81 -15.30 13.44
CA TYR A 323 -14.99 -15.74 14.59
C TYR A 323 -15.04 -17.26 14.83
N GLY A 324 -16.25 -17.81 14.92
CA GLY A 324 -16.46 -19.23 15.21
C GLY A 324 -15.86 -20.15 14.14
N VAL A 325 -16.07 -19.82 12.85
CA VAL A 325 -15.52 -20.57 11.73
C VAL A 325 -14.01 -20.39 11.65
N ALA A 326 -13.53 -19.14 11.74
CA ALA A 326 -12.11 -18.82 11.70
C ALA A 326 -11.33 -19.58 12.78
N ARG A 327 -11.88 -19.66 14.00
CA ARG A 327 -11.27 -20.42 15.10
C ARG A 327 -11.05 -21.90 14.76
N GLU A 328 -11.98 -22.52 14.03
CA GLU A 328 -11.88 -23.94 13.66
C GLU A 328 -10.88 -24.21 12.53
N LEU A 329 -10.50 -23.19 11.75
CA LEU A 329 -9.58 -23.32 10.61
C LEU A 329 -8.09 -23.25 10.98
N VAL A 330 -7.77 -22.73 12.17
CA VAL A 330 -6.37 -22.48 12.57
C VAL A 330 -5.67 -23.76 13.02
N ASP A 331 -4.48 -24.02 12.48
CA ASP A 331 -3.54 -25.03 13.00
C ASP A 331 -2.89 -24.53 14.30
N TYR A 332 -3.59 -24.75 15.41
CA TYR A 332 -3.14 -24.32 16.74
C TYR A 332 -1.90 -25.05 17.22
N ASP A 333 -1.64 -26.28 16.77
CA ASP A 333 -0.41 -26.99 17.10
C ASP A 333 0.79 -26.27 16.49
N ARG A 334 0.69 -25.85 15.22
CA ARG A 334 1.71 -25.03 14.57
C ARG A 334 1.85 -23.66 15.22
N LEU A 335 0.73 -22.97 15.48
CA LEU A 335 0.75 -21.65 16.11
C LEU A 335 1.46 -21.72 17.47
N ASN A 336 1.04 -22.64 18.35
CA ASN A 336 1.61 -22.80 19.68
C ASN A 336 3.09 -23.16 19.65
N ARG A 337 3.53 -24.03 18.72
CA ARG A 337 4.96 -24.34 18.55
C ARG A 337 5.77 -23.10 18.17
N THR A 338 5.28 -22.28 17.26
CA THR A 338 5.94 -21.04 16.84
C THR A 338 5.98 -20.02 17.97
N CYS A 339 4.85 -19.78 18.66
CA CYS A 339 4.78 -18.87 19.81
C CYS A 339 5.73 -19.32 20.93
N LYS A 340 5.83 -20.63 21.19
CA LYS A 340 6.81 -21.14 22.16
C LYS A 340 8.24 -20.84 21.73
N ALA A 341 8.59 -21.14 20.48
CA ALA A 341 9.94 -20.88 19.97
C ALA A 341 10.30 -19.39 20.02
N TRP A 342 9.34 -18.50 19.70
CA TRP A 342 9.51 -17.05 19.83
C TRP A 342 9.76 -16.63 21.28
N ASN A 343 8.95 -17.13 22.23
CA ASN A 343 9.11 -16.79 23.64
C ASN A 343 10.45 -17.28 24.21
N ASP A 344 10.89 -18.49 23.85
CA ASP A 344 12.19 -19.02 24.24
C ASP A 344 13.33 -18.14 23.69
N TYR A 345 13.24 -17.73 22.42
CA TYR A 345 14.20 -16.83 21.77
C TYR A 345 14.23 -15.44 22.42
N ALA A 346 13.06 -14.80 22.59
CA ALA A 346 12.96 -13.46 23.14
C ALA A 346 13.50 -13.41 24.58
N ALA A 347 13.25 -14.45 25.37
CA ALA A 347 13.81 -14.57 26.72
C ALA A 347 15.34 -14.76 26.70
N ALA A 348 15.88 -15.55 25.77
CA ALA A 348 17.32 -15.79 25.65
C ALA A 348 18.09 -14.54 25.18
N GLU A 349 17.54 -13.81 24.21
CA GLU A 349 18.19 -12.64 23.60
C GLU A 349 17.80 -11.31 24.26
N GLY A 350 16.89 -11.32 25.24
CA GLY A 350 16.40 -10.12 25.90
C GLY A 350 15.61 -9.19 24.97
N VAL A 351 14.94 -9.76 23.95
CA VAL A 351 14.10 -9.02 23.01
C VAL A 351 12.79 -8.65 23.71
N VAL A 352 12.47 -7.36 23.70
CA VAL A 352 11.23 -6.81 24.27
C VAL A 352 10.54 -5.97 23.21
N GLN A 353 9.24 -6.20 23.00
CA GLN A 353 8.43 -5.34 22.16
C GLN A 353 8.36 -3.94 22.78
N TYR A 354 8.71 -2.93 22.00
CA TYR A 354 8.59 -1.55 22.48
C TYR A 354 7.11 -1.18 22.58
N LYS A 355 6.70 -0.50 23.65
CA LYS A 355 5.27 -0.23 23.91
C LYS A 355 4.58 0.68 22.87
N TYR A 356 5.33 1.30 21.97
CA TYR A 356 4.83 2.15 20.88
C TYR A 356 5.19 1.59 19.49
N ASP A 357 5.80 0.41 19.46
CA ASP A 357 5.85 -0.44 18.27
C ASP A 357 4.52 -1.20 18.25
N ASP A 358 3.75 -0.98 17.19
CA ASP A 358 2.41 -1.55 17.07
C ASP A 358 2.41 -3.06 16.79
N GLY A 359 3.58 -3.64 16.50
CA GLY A 359 3.80 -5.07 16.43
C GLY A 359 3.53 -5.74 15.08
N ILE A 360 3.42 -5.00 13.97
CA ILE A 360 3.14 -5.54 12.62
C ILE A 360 4.28 -5.39 11.60
#